data_AF-A0A4U0F8M4-F1
#
_entry.id   AF-A0A4U0F8M4-F1
#
_cell.length_a   1.000
_cell.length_b   1.000
_cell.length_c   1.000
_cell.angle_alpha   90.00
_cell.angle_beta   90.00
_cell.angle_gamma   90.00
#
_symmetry.space_group_name_H-M   'P 1'
#
loop_
_entity.id
_entity.type
_entity.pdbx_description
1 polymer ?
#
loop_
_entity_poly.entity_id
_entity_poly.type
_entity_poly.pdbx_seq_one_letter_code
_entity_poly.pdbx_strand_id
1 'polypeptide(L)'
;MGIVWFSLSLLFILALSGTDNPESAAGWGILGLLYAVPFSIVATVKSFAKAKPEANVHDQLLKLNELREKNIISEEEFTKKKEILFANYQ
;
A
#
# COMPACT_ATOMS: atom_id res chain seq x y z
N MET A 1 -0.39 -5.91 -14.02
CA MET A 1 -1.57 -6.79 -14.08
C MET A 1 -2.85 -6.07 -14.49
N GLY A 2 -3.24 -4.94 -13.87
CA GLY A 2 -4.49 -4.25 -14.22
C GLY A 2 -4.62 -3.80 -15.69
N ILE A 3 -3.53 -3.32 -16.31
CA ILE A 3 -3.53 -2.92 -17.72
C ILE A 3 -3.87 -4.08 -18.67
N VAL A 4 -3.44 -5.30 -18.35
CA VAL A 4 -3.68 -6.48 -19.19
C VAL A 4 -5.15 -6.88 -19.13
N TRP A 5 -5.74 -6.86 -17.92
CA TRP A 5 -7.15 -7.15 -17.73
C TRP A 5 -8.05 -6.10 -18.39
N PHE A 6 -7.68 -4.82 -18.27
CA PHE A 6 -8.39 -3.72 -18.92
C PHE A 6 -8.33 -3.82 -20.45
N SER A 7 -7.15 -4.01 -21.01
CA SER A 7 -6.97 -4.14 -22.46
C SER A 7 -7.70 -5.37 -23.01
N LEU A 8 -7.68 -6.50 -22.31
CA LEU A 8 -8.40 -7.71 -22.72
C LEU A 8 -9.92 -7.49 -22.68
N SER A 9 -10.46 -6.89 -21.61
CA SER A 9 -11.88 -6.53 -21.52
C SER A 9 -12.30 -5.56 -22.62
N LEU A 10 -11.47 -4.56 -22.95
CA LEU A 10 -11.73 -3.64 -24.06
C LEU A 10 -11.78 -4.38 -25.41
N LEU A 11 -10.85 -5.33 -25.62
CA LEU A 11 -10.79 -6.16 -26.83
C LEU A 11 -12.04 -7.03 -26.96
N PHE A 12 -12.52 -7.64 -25.87
CA PHE A 12 -13.75 -8.42 -25.86
C PHE A 12 -15.00 -7.57 -26.10
N ILE A 13 -15.06 -6.36 -25.52
CA ILE A 13 -16.16 -5.42 -25.77
C ILE A 13 -16.20 -5.03 -27.26
N LEU A 14 -15.05 -4.73 -27.87
CA LEU A 14 -14.98 -4.36 -29.29
C LEU A 14 -15.19 -5.56 -30.24
N ALA A 15 -14.75 -6.76 -29.85
CA ALA A 15 -14.90 -7.97 -30.67
C ALA A 15 -16.33 -8.55 -30.60
N LEU A 16 -17.03 -8.37 -29.48
CA LEU A 16 -18.38 -8.90 -29.24
C LEU A 16 -19.47 -7.84 -29.32
N SER A 17 -19.15 -6.57 -29.61
CA SER A 17 -20.13 -5.48 -29.75
C SER A 17 -21.15 -5.69 -30.86
N GLY A 18 -20.90 -6.64 -31.78
CA GLY A 18 -21.83 -7.02 -32.84
C GLY A 18 -22.81 -8.14 -32.47
N THR A 19 -22.78 -8.66 -31.24
CA THR A 19 -23.75 -9.67 -30.77
C THR A 19 -24.89 -8.97 -30.03
N ASP A 20 -26.12 -9.09 -30.53
CA ASP A 20 -27.33 -8.42 -30.01
C ASP A 20 -27.85 -8.97 -28.68
N ASN A 21 -26.99 -9.57 -27.85
CA ASN A 21 -27.39 -10.20 -26.58
C ASN A 21 -27.07 -9.27 -25.39
N PRO A 22 -28.00 -8.38 -24.98
CA PRO A 22 -27.78 -7.43 -23.88
C PRO A 22 -27.47 -8.11 -22.54
N GLU A 23 -27.90 -9.36 -22.36
CA GLU A 23 -27.66 -10.16 -21.15
C GLU A 23 -26.16 -10.43 -20.93
N SER A 24 -25.40 -10.56 -22.02
CA SER A 24 -23.96 -10.85 -21.96
C SER A 24 -23.19 -9.65 -21.40
N ALA A 25 -23.53 -8.44 -21.83
CA ALA A 25 -22.93 -7.21 -21.32
C ALA A 25 -23.24 -7.02 -19.82
N ALA A 26 -24.48 -7.30 -19.42
CA ALA A 26 -24.89 -7.25 -18.02
C ALA A 26 -24.10 -8.26 -17.15
N GLY A 27 -23.91 -9.48 -17.63
CA GLY A 27 -23.12 -10.52 -16.93
C GLY A 27 -21.67 -10.10 -16.68
N TRP A 28 -21.01 -9.52 -17.68
CA TRP A 28 -19.64 -9.01 -17.54
C TRP A 28 -19.54 -7.82 -16.57
N GLY A 29 -20.53 -6.93 -16.57
CA GLY A 29 -20.61 -5.82 -15.61
C GLY A 29 -20.72 -6.29 -14.15
N ILE A 30 -21.55 -7.31 -13.91
CA ILE A 30 -21.77 -7.87 -12.57
C ILE A 30 -20.47 -8.51 -12.02
N LEU A 31 -19.75 -9.26 -12.85
CA LEU A 31 -18.44 -9.84 -12.46
C LEU A 31 -17.41 -8.75 -12.13
N GLY A 32 -17.41 -7.64 -12.89
CA GLY A 32 -16.57 -6.48 -12.62
C GLY A 32 -16.86 -5.85 -11.26
N LEU A 33 -18.14 -5.68 -10.91
CA LEU A 33 -18.56 -5.16 -9.61
C LEU A 33 -18.17 -6.10 -8.46
N LEU A 34 -18.39 -7.40 -8.62
CA LEU A 34 -18.02 -8.43 -7.64
C LEU A 34 -16.52 -8.43 -7.34
N TYR A 35 -15.67 -8.07 -8.31
CA TYR A 35 -14.23 -7.93 -8.10
C TYR A 35 -13.84 -6.55 -7.53
N ALA A 36 -14.49 -5.48 -8.00
CA ALA A 36 -14.16 -4.11 -7.63
C ALA A 36 -14.43 -3.81 -6.14
N VAL A 37 -15.54 -4.33 -5.60
CA VAL A 37 -15.94 -4.11 -4.20
C VAL A 37 -14.89 -4.66 -3.21
N PRO A 38 -14.52 -5.95 -3.22
CA PRO A 38 -13.51 -6.47 -2.30
C PRO A 38 -12.13 -5.83 -2.54
N PHE A 39 -11.77 -5.52 -3.79
CA PHE A 39 -10.51 -4.86 -4.10
C PHE A 39 -10.43 -3.46 -3.49
N SER A 40 -11.51 -2.67 -3.59
CA SER A 40 -11.59 -1.32 -2.99
C SER A 40 -11.41 -1.36 -1.47
N ILE A 41 -12.03 -2.34 -0.80
CA ILE A 41 -11.89 -2.54 0.65
C ILE A 41 -10.44 -2.86 1.01
N VAL A 42 -9.82 -3.82 0.33
CA VAL A 42 -8.42 -4.21 0.60
C VAL A 42 -7.45 -3.07 0.31
N ALA A 43 -7.67 -2.32 -0.78
CA ALA A 43 -6.86 -1.16 -1.14
C ALA A 43 -6.93 -0.08 -0.06
N THR A 44 -8.15 0.18 0.44
CA THR A 44 -8.41 1.16 1.50
C THR A 44 -7.75 0.73 2.82
N VAL A 45 -7.92 -0.52 3.24
CA VAL A 45 -7.28 -1.04 4.45
C VAL A 45 -5.75 -0.97 4.33
N LYS A 46 -5.19 -1.30 3.17
CA LYS A 46 -3.74 -1.22 2.93
C LYS A 46 -3.22 0.20 2.89
N SER A 47 -3.97 1.17 2.37
CA SER A 47 -3.56 2.58 2.37
C SER A 47 -3.54 3.13 3.80
N PHE A 48 -4.53 2.79 4.62
CA PHE A 48 -4.52 3.14 6.05
C PHE A 48 -3.39 2.43 6.82
N ALA A 49 -3.08 1.17 6.51
CA ALA A 49 -1.98 0.45 7.17
C ALA A 49 -0.58 0.99 6.80
N LYS A 50 -0.43 1.58 5.61
CA LYS A 50 0.81 2.23 5.16
C LYS A 50 0.94 3.68 5.61
N ALA A 51 -0.12 4.29 6.13
CA ALA A 51 -0.05 5.57 6.85
C ALA A 51 0.59 5.42 8.25
N LYS A 52 1.58 4.54 8.40
CA LYS A 52 2.60 4.80 9.42
C LYS A 52 3.24 6.10 8.95
N PRO A 53 3.17 7.19 9.74
CA PRO A 53 4.01 8.34 9.45
C PRO A 53 5.42 7.78 9.31
N GLU A 54 6.13 8.15 8.24
CA GLU A 54 7.59 8.03 8.25
C GLU A 54 8.00 8.57 9.60
N ALA A 55 8.44 7.67 10.49
CA ALA A 55 8.65 8.03 11.87
C ALA A 55 9.72 9.10 11.80
N ASN A 56 9.30 10.34 12.03
CA ASN A 56 10.12 11.52 11.88
C ASN A 56 11.41 11.19 12.63
N VAL A 57 12.57 11.38 12.01
CA VAL A 57 13.86 11.01 12.63
C VAL A 57 13.95 11.58 14.05
N HIS A 58 13.30 12.72 14.27
CA HIS A 58 13.10 13.33 15.57
C HIS A 58 12.36 12.45 16.62
N ASP A 59 11.30 11.74 16.24
CA ASP A 59 10.55 10.82 17.13
C ASP A 59 11.36 9.56 17.46
N GLN A 60 12.17 9.09 16.50
CA GLN A 60 13.07 7.95 16.72
C GLN A 60 14.24 8.33 17.64
N LEU A 61 14.77 9.55 17.51
CA LEU A 61 15.78 10.11 18.40
C LEU A 61 15.24 10.34 19.82
N LEU A 62 13.98 10.79 19.95
CA LEU A 62 13.30 10.94 21.24
C LEU A 62 13.18 9.61 21.98
N LYS A 63 12.72 8.55 21.29
CA LYS A 63 12.65 7.20 21.86
C LYS A 63 14.01 6.63 22.26
N LEU A 64 15.05 6.89 21.47
CA LEU A 64 16.41 6.48 21.84
C LEU A 64 16.90 7.22 23.09
N ASN A 65 16.57 8.51 23.25
CA ASN A 65 16.94 9.27 24.43
C ASN A 65 16.20 8.77 25.68
N GLU A 66 14.91 8.44 25.58
CA GLU A 66 14.13 7.83 26.66
C GLU A 66 14.69 6.45 27.08
N LEU A 67 15.13 5.63 26.11
CA LEU A 67 15.75 4.33 26.38
C LEU A 67 17.11 4.48 27.08
N ARG A 68 17.86 5.54 26.77
CA ARG A 68 19.11 5.92 27.46
C ARG A 68 18.83 6.39 28.89
N GLU A 69 17.85 7.28 29.08
CA GLU A 69 17.46 7.78 30.42
C GLU A 69 16.98 6.65 31.33
N LYS A 70 16.34 5.62 30.77
CA LYS A 70 15.91 4.42 31.50
C LYS A 70 17.02 3.41 31.79
N ASN A 71 18.28 3.70 31.43
CA ASN A 71 19.44 2.82 31.60
C ASN A 71 19.28 1.43 30.92
N ILE A 72 18.43 1.32 29.90
CA ILE A 72 18.14 0.06 29.21
C ILE A 72 19.21 -0.25 28.15
N ILE A 73 19.87 0.78 27.62
CA ILE A 73 20.92 0.71 26.61
C ILE A 73 22.20 1.38 27.10
N SER A 74 23.35 0.79 26.74
CA SER A 74 24.68 1.34 26.98
C SER A 74 24.94 2.58 26.11
N GLU A 75 25.80 3.50 26.57
CA GLU A 75 26.21 4.69 25.79
C GLU A 75 26.81 4.33 24.43
N GLU A 76 27.52 3.20 24.34
CA GLU A 76 28.09 2.72 23.08
C GLU A 76 26.99 2.33 22.08
N GLU A 77 25.91 1.69 22.55
CA GLU A 77 24.79 1.28 21.71
C GLU A 77 23.94 2.48 21.28
N PHE A 78 23.80 3.47 22.16
CA PHE A 78 23.12 4.72 21.87
C PHE A 78 23.85 5.49 20.77
N THR A 79 25.17 5.64 20.89
CA THR A 79 25.99 6.42 19.94
C THR A 79 25.98 5.76 18.55
N LYS A 80 26.11 4.44 18.50
CA LYS A 80 26.09 3.66 17.25
C LYS A 80 24.73 3.73 16.55
N LYS A 81 23.61 3.61 17.30
CA LYS A 81 22.26 3.74 16.74
C LYS A 81 21.95 5.16 16.27
N LYS A 82 22.45 6.18 16.99
CA LYS A 82 22.35 7.58 16.62
C LYS A 82 23.06 7.85 15.28
N GLU A 83 24.32 7.41 15.12
CA GLU A 83 25.06 7.56 13.86
C GLU A 83 24.36 6.88 12.67
N ILE A 84 23.87 5.66 12.84
CA ILE A 84 23.14 4.94 11.78
C ILE A 84 21.86 5.68 11.37
N LEU A 85 21.17 6.30 12.34
CA LEU A 85 19.98 7.11 12.07
C LEU A 85 20.29 8.37 11.28
N PHE A 86 21.39 9.06 11.59
CA PHE A 86 21.81 10.24 10.83
C PHE A 86 22.33 9.88 9.43
N ALA A 87 23.04 8.77 9.27
CA ALA A 87 23.56 8.32 7.98
C ALA A 87 22.45 7.91 7.00
N ASN A 88 21.36 7.31 7.48
CA ASN A 88 20.21 6.93 6.66
C ASN A 88 19.29 8.10 6.29
N TYR A 89 19.51 9.30 6.85
CA TYR A 89 18.73 10.51 6.55
C TYR A 89 19.39 11.39 5.47
N GLN A 90 20.64 11.08 5.09
CA GLN A 90 21.40 11.77 4.04
C GLN A 90 21.18 11.12 2.67
#